data_AF-A0A1L4CZT3-F1
#
_entry.id   AF-A0A1L4CZT3-F1
#
_cell.length_a   1.000
_cell.length_b   1.000
_cell.length_c   1.000
_cell.angle_alpha   90.00
_cell.angle_beta   90.00
_cell.angle_gamma   90.00
#
_symmetry.space_group_name_H-M   'P 1'
#
loop_
_entity.id
_entity.type
_entity.pdbx_description
1 polymer ?
#
loop_
_entity_poly.entity_id
_entity_poly.type
_entity_poly.pdbx_seq_one_letter_code
_entity_poly.pdbx_strand_id
1 'polypeptide(L)'
;MAFWHNSRYEDVEKSSTGDPLRGLPEQQFPWLLTYATISDEMNDTWHYELSCLGIIPEKNNNKIKATLFMIAECKVSKLNLKQIGISSDRLEAMGVESWNYLEEKFSCEIICDFDKLESKAKSLADKWLFQLRKKYTLELKARQLLEKIKTSRISKFSE
;
A
#
# COMPACT_ATOMS: atom_id res chain seq x y z
N MET A 1 21.83 15.27 -5.81
CA MET A 1 20.64 14.52 -5.36
C MET A 1 20.42 13.41 -6.38
N ALA A 2 20.90 12.21 -6.06
CA ALA A 2 20.83 11.08 -6.99
C ALA A 2 19.40 10.52 -6.97
N PHE A 3 18.65 10.84 -8.02
CA PHE A 3 17.55 9.99 -8.49
C PHE A 3 18.09 8.56 -8.51
N TRP A 4 17.49 7.67 -7.72
CA TRP A 4 17.83 6.25 -7.83
C TRP A 4 17.39 5.79 -9.21
N HIS A 5 18.38 5.51 -10.07
CA HIS A 5 18.22 4.87 -11.38
C HIS A 5 17.43 3.57 -11.21
N ASN A 6 16.11 3.65 -11.38
CA ASN A 6 15.24 2.50 -11.43
C ASN A 6 15.24 2.02 -12.89
N SER A 7 16.09 1.04 -13.18
CA SER A 7 16.30 0.50 -14.53
C SER A 7 15.01 0.03 -15.21
N ARG A 8 13.94 -0.25 -14.46
CA ARG A 8 12.61 -0.58 -14.99
C ARG A 8 11.96 0.55 -15.79
N TYR A 9 12.28 1.82 -15.51
CA TYR A 9 11.64 2.97 -16.15
C TYR A 9 12.44 3.53 -17.33
N GLU A 10 13.76 3.29 -17.39
CA GLU A 10 14.63 3.79 -18.45
C GLU A 10 14.36 3.15 -19.82
N ASP A 11 13.90 1.90 -19.83
CA ASP A 11 13.59 1.18 -21.07
C ASP A 11 12.25 1.63 -21.69
N VAL A 12 11.36 2.23 -20.90
CA VAL A 12 10.03 2.70 -21.35
C VAL A 12 10.11 4.11 -21.94
N GLU A 13 10.94 5.00 -21.39
CA GLU A 13 11.16 6.33 -21.99
C GLU A 13 11.80 6.22 -23.38
N LYS A 14 12.64 5.21 -23.62
CA LYS A 14 13.27 4.97 -24.93
C LYS A 14 12.30 4.46 -26.00
N SER A 15 11.22 3.80 -25.62
CA SER A 15 10.26 3.19 -26.56
C SER A 15 9.05 4.07 -26.90
N SER A 16 8.88 5.20 -26.20
CA SER A 16 7.65 6.00 -26.21
C SER A 16 7.74 7.30 -27.05
N THR A 17 8.44 7.30 -28.18
CA THR A 17 8.44 8.45 -29.10
C THR A 17 7.36 8.30 -30.17
N GLY A 18 6.29 9.09 -30.07
CA GLY A 18 5.44 9.43 -31.23
C GLY A 18 3.92 9.31 -31.04
N ASP A 19 3.44 8.62 -30.01
CA ASP A 19 2.00 8.49 -29.73
C ASP A 19 1.80 8.05 -28.25
N PRO A 20 1.15 8.87 -27.38
CA PRO A 20 1.06 8.62 -25.94
C PRO A 20 0.27 7.37 -25.57
N LEU A 21 -0.43 6.75 -26.53
CA LEU A 21 -1.22 5.53 -26.33
C LEU A 21 -0.61 4.28 -26.97
N ARG A 22 0.27 4.41 -28.00
CA ARG A 22 0.90 3.26 -28.69
C ARG A 22 2.11 2.67 -27.95
N GLY A 23 2.72 3.42 -27.04
CA GLY A 23 3.85 2.95 -26.22
C GLY A 23 3.44 2.35 -24.87
N LEU A 24 2.15 2.44 -24.51
CA LEU A 24 1.66 1.83 -23.28
C LEU A 24 1.67 0.32 -23.47
N PRO A 25 2.49 -0.45 -22.72
CA PRO A 25 2.51 -1.89 -22.88
C PRO A 25 1.09 -2.43 -22.71
N GLU A 26 0.61 -3.19 -23.70
CA GLU A 26 -0.60 -4.02 -23.59
C GLU A 26 -0.36 -5.11 -22.54
N GLN A 27 -0.21 -4.78 -21.26
CA GLN A 27 -0.02 -5.78 -20.21
C GLN A 27 0.01 -5.09 -18.85
N GLN A 28 -1.11 -5.22 -18.11
CA GLN A 28 -1.18 -5.68 -16.71
C GLN A 28 0.01 -5.33 -15.78
N PHE A 29 0.57 -4.14 -15.86
CA PHE A 29 1.69 -3.73 -15.02
C PHE A 29 1.22 -2.61 -14.10
N PRO A 30 1.37 -2.76 -12.76
CA PRO A 30 0.95 -1.73 -11.83
C PRO A 30 1.73 -0.44 -12.09
N TRP A 31 1.06 0.61 -12.56
CA TRP A 31 1.64 1.93 -12.64
C TRP A 31 1.64 2.55 -11.25
N LEU A 32 2.81 2.59 -10.62
CA LEU A 32 2.98 3.27 -9.35
C LEU A 32 2.66 4.75 -9.50
N LEU A 33 1.58 5.20 -8.86
CA LEU A 33 1.14 6.59 -8.88
C LEU A 33 1.74 7.38 -7.71
N THR A 34 1.83 6.76 -6.53
CA THR A 34 2.32 7.43 -5.32
C THR A 34 2.84 6.41 -4.32
N TYR A 35 3.97 6.74 -3.69
CA TYR A 35 4.47 6.07 -2.49
C TYR A 35 4.79 7.12 -1.44
N ALA A 36 4.22 7.00 -0.25
CA ALA A 36 4.49 7.93 0.84
C ALA A 36 4.16 7.31 2.20
N THR A 37 4.37 8.10 3.25
CA THR A 37 4.11 7.72 4.63
C THR A 37 3.05 8.59 5.26
N ILE A 38 2.33 8.03 6.23
CA ILE A 38 1.28 8.70 6.96
C ILE A 38 1.24 8.18 8.40
N SER A 39 1.00 9.04 9.37
CA SER A 39 0.75 8.60 10.75
C SER A 39 -0.74 8.42 10.99
N ASP A 40 -1.10 7.35 11.70
CA ASP A 40 -2.45 7.19 12.26
C ASP A 40 -2.63 8.02 13.56
N GLU A 41 -3.84 8.00 14.12
CA GLU A 41 -4.15 8.75 15.34
C GLU A 41 -3.36 8.27 16.58
N MET A 42 -2.78 7.06 16.54
CA MET A 42 -1.93 6.51 17.58
C MET A 42 -0.43 6.72 17.27
N ASN A 43 -0.11 7.55 16.28
CA ASN A 43 1.23 7.89 15.82
C ASN A 43 2.05 6.71 15.26
N ASP A 44 1.43 5.59 14.89
CA ASP A 44 2.14 4.59 14.12
C ASP A 44 2.27 5.02 12.66
N THR A 45 3.44 4.77 12.08
CA THR A 45 3.75 5.14 10.70
C THR A 45 3.30 4.04 9.75
N TRP A 46 2.42 4.42 8.83
CA TRP A 46 1.96 3.63 7.72
C TRP A 46 2.72 4.04 6.46
N HIS A 47 3.24 3.06 5.74
CA HIS A 47 3.74 3.21 4.38
C HIS A 47 2.61 2.83 3.44
N TYR A 48 2.31 3.65 2.46
CA TYR A 48 1.29 3.30 1.47
C TYR A 48 1.82 3.44 0.05
N GLU A 49 1.34 2.54 -0.79
CA GLU A 49 1.59 2.50 -2.22
C GLU A 49 0.26 2.56 -2.95
N LEU A 50 0.09 3.53 -3.84
CA LEU A 50 -1.05 3.65 -4.73
C LEU A 50 -0.61 3.36 -6.16
N SER A 51 -1.25 2.38 -6.77
CA SER A 51 -0.91 1.88 -8.10
C SER A 51 -2.16 1.74 -8.98
N CYS A 52 -2.02 2.00 -10.28
CA CYS A 52 -3.05 1.69 -11.27
C CYS A 52 -2.74 0.32 -11.91
N LEU A 53 -3.60 -0.67 -11.67
CA LEU A 53 -3.40 -2.05 -12.11
C LEU A 53 -3.79 -2.28 -13.57
N GLY A 54 -4.56 -1.37 -14.16
CA GLY A 54 -5.00 -1.50 -15.54
C GLY A 54 -5.86 -0.33 -15.99
N ILE A 55 -5.82 -0.07 -17.29
CA ILE A 55 -6.59 0.97 -17.97
C ILE A 55 -7.24 0.34 -19.20
N ILE A 56 -8.56 0.49 -19.32
CA ILE A 56 -9.35 -0.01 -20.44
C ILE A 56 -10.06 1.19 -21.09
N PRO A 57 -9.86 1.46 -22.40
CA PRO A 57 -10.56 2.53 -23.08
C PRO A 57 -12.06 2.21 -23.20
N GLU A 58 -12.91 3.18 -22.88
CA GLU A 58 -14.36 3.12 -23.13
C GLU A 58 -14.63 3.47 -24.60
N LYS A 59 -15.31 2.56 -25.32
CA LYS A 59 -15.50 2.63 -26.78
C LYS A 59 -16.20 3.89 -27.29
N ASN A 60 -16.93 4.63 -26.43
CA ASN A 60 -17.89 5.65 -26.88
C ASN A 60 -17.66 7.08 -26.35
N ASN A 61 -16.63 7.38 -25.55
CA ASN A 61 -16.61 8.66 -24.81
C ASN A 61 -15.24 9.30 -24.51
N ASN A 62 -14.14 8.94 -25.18
CA ASN A 62 -12.78 9.41 -24.83
C ASN A 62 -12.41 9.22 -23.34
N LYS A 63 -13.08 8.28 -22.68
CA LYS A 63 -12.88 7.95 -21.27
C LYS A 63 -12.12 6.65 -21.15
N ILE A 64 -11.51 6.47 -20.00
CA ILE A 64 -10.88 5.24 -19.59
C ILE A 64 -11.55 4.71 -18.33
N LYS A 65 -11.63 3.39 -18.22
CA LYS A 65 -11.89 2.68 -16.99
C LYS A 65 -10.53 2.29 -16.41
N ALA A 66 -10.19 2.85 -15.26
CA ALA A 66 -8.94 2.55 -14.56
C ALA A 66 -9.20 1.79 -13.26
N THR A 67 -8.39 0.76 -13.01
CA THR A 67 -8.41 0.02 -11.75
C THR A 67 -7.31 0.56 -10.84
N LEU A 68 -7.70 1.20 -9.75
CA LEU A 68 -6.80 1.75 -8.74
C LEU A 68 -6.71 0.79 -7.56
N PHE A 69 -5.52 0.67 -7.01
CA PHE A 69 -5.23 -0.21 -5.89
C PHE A 69 -4.26 0.46 -4.94
N MET A 70 -4.53 0.40 -3.64
CA MET A 70 -3.64 0.89 -2.60
C MET A 70 -3.34 -0.20 -1.59
N ILE A 71 -2.06 -0.41 -1.28
CA ILE A 71 -1.62 -1.17 -0.11
C ILE A 71 -1.11 -0.17 0.91
N ALA A 72 -1.54 -0.32 2.17
CA ALA A 72 -0.98 0.40 3.30
C ALA A 72 -0.49 -0.58 4.35
N GLU A 73 0.72 -0.37 4.84
CA GLU A 73 1.44 -1.30 5.70
C GLU A 73 2.02 -0.56 6.90
N CYS A 74 1.95 -1.18 8.08
CA CYS A 74 2.43 -0.58 9.32
C CYS A 74 3.06 -1.64 10.21
N LYS A 75 4.20 -1.30 10.84
CA LYS A 75 4.69 -2.03 12.01
C LYS A 75 4.32 -1.24 13.25
N VAL A 76 3.53 -1.86 14.14
CA VAL A 76 3.10 -1.22 15.39
C VAL A 76 4.33 -0.87 16.22
N SER A 77 4.44 0.40 16.63
CA SER A 77 5.59 0.91 17.36
C SER A 77 5.75 0.24 18.73
N LYS A 78 6.99 0.21 19.23
CA LYS A 78 7.30 -0.32 20.57
C LYS A 78 6.51 0.39 21.68
N LEU A 79 6.21 1.67 21.51
CA LEU A 79 5.41 2.45 22.46
C LEU A 79 3.98 1.91 22.55
N ASN A 80 3.32 1.72 21.40
CA ASN A 80 1.95 1.19 21.36
C ASN A 80 1.91 -0.28 21.80
N LEU A 81 2.91 -1.09 21.45
CA LEU A 81 3.04 -2.46 21.93
C LEU A 81 3.13 -2.54 23.46
N LYS A 82 3.91 -1.63 24.07
CA LYS A 82 4.00 -1.52 25.54
C LYS A 82 2.67 -1.14 26.17
N GLN A 83 1.92 -0.21 25.57
CA GLN A 83 0.59 0.18 26.04
C GLN A 83 -0.44 -0.95 25.94
N ILE A 84 -0.35 -1.78 24.88
CA ILE A 84 -1.19 -2.96 24.69
C ILE A 84 -0.80 -4.11 25.66
N GLY A 85 0.39 -4.06 26.25
CA GLY A 85 0.90 -5.12 27.13
C GLY A 85 1.53 -6.29 26.39
N ILE A 86 1.92 -6.11 25.12
CA ILE A 86 2.65 -7.12 24.35
C ILE A 86 4.15 -6.91 24.54
N SER A 87 4.83 -7.93 25.07
CA SER A 87 6.30 -7.95 25.16
C SER A 87 6.90 -8.33 23.82
N SER A 88 7.42 -7.35 23.08
CA SER A 88 8.10 -7.56 21.79
C SER A 88 9.27 -8.52 21.93
N ASP A 89 10.09 -8.34 22.96
CA ASP A 89 11.35 -9.05 23.14
C ASP A 89 11.12 -10.56 23.33
N ARG A 90 10.03 -10.93 24.03
CA ARG A 90 9.65 -12.34 24.20
C ARG A 90 9.22 -12.97 22.88
N LEU A 91 8.45 -12.27 22.07
CA LEU A 91 7.98 -12.78 20.77
C LEU A 91 9.13 -12.91 19.77
N GLU A 92 10.06 -11.96 19.77
CA GLU A 92 11.30 -12.01 18.98
C GLU A 92 12.21 -13.17 19.41
N ALA A 93 12.33 -13.42 20.72
CA ALA A 93 13.07 -14.56 21.27
C ALA A 93 12.44 -15.90 20.90
N MET A 94 11.10 -15.97 20.81
CA MET A 94 10.37 -17.14 20.32
C MET A 94 10.46 -17.29 18.79
N GLY A 95 11.01 -16.31 18.06
CA GLY A 95 11.11 -16.37 16.60
C GLY A 95 9.76 -16.27 15.90
N VAL A 96 8.82 -15.56 16.54
CA VAL A 96 7.57 -15.19 15.90
C VAL A 96 7.89 -14.04 14.96
N GLU A 97 7.77 -14.25 13.65
CA GLU A 97 8.07 -13.22 12.64
C GLU A 97 6.83 -12.44 12.23
N SER A 98 6.99 -11.16 11.90
CA SER A 98 5.95 -10.28 11.33
C SER A 98 4.64 -10.20 12.14
N TRP A 99 4.64 -10.56 13.41
CA TRP A 99 3.45 -10.53 14.27
C TRP A 99 2.94 -9.11 14.53
N ASN A 100 3.83 -8.12 14.56
CA ASN A 100 3.54 -6.71 14.80
C ASN A 100 3.20 -5.93 13.52
N TYR A 101 3.04 -6.63 12.40
CA TYR A 101 2.75 -6.04 11.11
C TYR A 101 1.24 -5.96 10.87
N LEU A 102 0.77 -4.85 10.33
CA LEU A 102 -0.61 -4.60 9.90
C LEU A 102 -0.59 -4.23 8.43
N GLU A 103 -1.59 -4.70 7.69
CA GLU A 103 -1.75 -4.46 6.25
C GLU A 103 -3.22 -4.15 5.99
N GLU A 104 -3.47 -3.16 5.13
CA GLU A 104 -4.79 -2.84 4.61
C GLU A 104 -4.70 -2.64 3.10
N LYS A 105 -5.64 -3.24 2.37
CA LYS A 105 -5.69 -3.19 0.91
C LYS A 105 -7.00 -2.54 0.47
N PHE A 106 -6.90 -1.61 -0.47
CA PHE A 106 -8.04 -0.93 -1.06
C PHE A 106 -8.00 -1.08 -2.57
N SER A 107 -9.15 -1.29 -3.20
CA SER A 107 -9.29 -1.36 -4.65
C SER A 107 -10.54 -0.62 -5.08
N CYS A 108 -10.46 0.11 -6.19
CA CYS A 108 -11.61 0.78 -6.78
C CYS A 108 -11.42 0.92 -8.29
N GLU A 109 -12.51 0.73 -9.03
CA GLU A 109 -12.56 1.06 -10.45
C GLU A 109 -13.16 2.46 -10.62
N ILE A 110 -12.49 3.29 -11.41
CA ILE A 110 -12.99 4.64 -11.75
C ILE A 110 -13.11 4.80 -13.26
N ILE A 111 -14.11 5.57 -13.67
CA ILE A 111 -14.25 6.01 -15.06
C ILE A 111 -13.90 7.50 -15.12
N CYS A 112 -12.92 7.85 -15.94
CA CYS A 112 -12.46 9.22 -16.08
C CYS A 112 -11.80 9.49 -17.43
N ASP A 113 -11.58 10.76 -17.73
CA ASP A 113 -10.69 11.17 -18.80
C ASP A 113 -9.25 10.79 -18.40
N PHE A 114 -8.40 10.41 -19.36
CA PHE A 114 -7.05 9.89 -19.08
C PHE A 114 -6.17 10.91 -18.34
N ASP A 115 -6.27 12.18 -18.73
CA ASP A 115 -5.59 13.33 -18.10
C ASP A 115 -6.01 13.56 -16.63
N LYS A 116 -7.18 13.08 -16.22
CA LYS A 116 -7.70 13.22 -14.85
C LYS A 116 -7.45 12.00 -13.96
N LEU A 117 -6.76 10.98 -14.47
CA LEU A 117 -6.52 9.73 -13.73
C LEU A 117 -5.77 9.99 -12.41
N GLU A 118 -4.63 10.67 -12.48
CA GLU A 118 -3.79 10.91 -11.31
C GLU A 118 -4.47 11.77 -10.24
N SER A 119 -5.19 12.82 -10.66
CA SER A 119 -5.89 13.72 -9.73
C SER A 119 -7.05 13.01 -9.02
N LYS A 120 -7.81 12.17 -9.74
CA LYS A 120 -8.83 11.32 -9.13
C LYS A 120 -8.23 10.26 -8.21
N ALA A 121 -7.12 9.64 -8.60
CA ALA A 121 -6.44 8.65 -7.79
C ALA A 121 -5.93 9.24 -6.47
N LYS A 122 -5.34 10.43 -6.49
CA LYS A 122 -4.93 11.17 -5.29
C LYS A 122 -6.11 11.49 -4.38
N SER A 123 -7.19 12.04 -4.92
CA SER A 123 -8.41 12.34 -4.13
C SER A 123 -9.03 11.09 -3.49
N LEU A 124 -8.97 9.95 -4.18
CA LEU A 124 -9.46 8.68 -3.69
C LEU A 124 -8.54 8.09 -2.60
N ALA A 125 -7.21 8.19 -2.80
CA ALA A 125 -6.24 7.82 -1.79
C ALA A 125 -6.43 8.64 -0.51
N ASP A 126 -6.61 9.97 -0.60
CA ASP A 126 -6.85 10.82 0.58
C ASP A 126 -8.05 10.35 1.43
N LYS A 127 -9.11 9.87 0.77
CA LYS A 127 -10.29 9.31 1.46
C LYS A 127 -9.96 8.00 2.18
N TRP A 128 -9.25 7.09 1.51
CA TRP A 128 -8.82 5.84 2.12
C TRP A 128 -7.85 6.08 3.29
N LEU A 129 -6.90 6.99 3.11
CA LEU A 129 -5.95 7.40 4.13
C LEU A 129 -6.65 8.01 5.35
N PHE A 130 -7.68 8.85 5.13
CA PHE A 130 -8.49 9.39 6.22
C PHE A 130 -9.22 8.29 7.01
N GLN A 131 -9.80 7.31 6.33
CA GLN A 131 -10.45 6.16 6.98
C GLN A 131 -9.43 5.32 7.75
N LEU A 132 -8.28 5.04 7.15
CA LEU A 132 -7.20 4.26 7.75
C LEU A 132 -6.68 4.92 9.03
N ARG A 133 -6.43 6.24 9.01
CA ARG A 133 -5.98 7.00 10.20
C ARG A 133 -6.88 6.80 11.41
N LYS A 134 -8.20 6.76 11.19
CA LYS A 134 -9.23 6.65 12.23
C LYS A 134 -9.52 5.21 12.64
N LYS A 135 -9.34 4.25 11.73
CA LYS A 135 -9.69 2.85 11.94
C LYS A 135 -8.85 2.21 13.04
N TYR A 136 -7.54 2.48 13.06
CA TYR A 136 -6.57 1.73 13.86
C TYR A 136 -6.37 2.29 15.27
N THR A 137 -7.36 2.08 16.13
CA THR A 137 -7.26 2.33 17.58
C THR A 137 -6.33 1.31 18.25
N LEU A 138 -5.84 1.63 19.46
CA LEU A 138 -5.05 0.67 20.26
C LEU A 138 -5.78 -0.64 20.50
N GLU A 139 -7.09 -0.60 20.77
CA GLU A 139 -7.92 -1.79 21.00
C GLU A 139 -8.01 -2.67 19.75
N LEU A 140 -8.21 -2.07 18.57
CA LEU A 140 -8.27 -2.82 17.32
C LEU A 140 -6.90 -3.44 16.99
N LYS A 141 -5.81 -2.67 17.16
CA LYS A 141 -4.45 -3.17 17.01
C LYS A 141 -4.20 -4.35 17.94
N ALA A 142 -4.54 -4.21 19.22
CA ALA A 142 -4.39 -5.27 20.22
C ALA A 142 -5.08 -6.57 19.79
N ARG A 143 -6.35 -6.47 19.36
CA ARG A 143 -7.11 -7.63 18.91
C ARG A 143 -6.45 -8.32 17.71
N GLN A 144 -6.10 -7.57 16.67
CA GLN A 144 -5.49 -8.13 15.46
C GLN A 144 -4.11 -8.75 15.75
N LEU A 145 -3.29 -8.07 16.55
CA LEU A 145 -1.97 -8.56 16.94
C LEU A 145 -2.09 -9.85 17.76
N LEU A 146 -3.00 -9.92 18.73
CA LEU A 146 -3.21 -11.13 19.52
C LEU A 146 -3.72 -12.30 18.67
N GLU A 147 -4.62 -12.07 17.71
CA GLU A 147 -5.05 -13.09 16.74
C GLU A 147 -3.88 -13.58 15.86
N LYS A 148 -3.02 -12.66 15.39
CA LYS A 148 -1.80 -13.03 14.64
C LYS A 148 -0.83 -13.83 15.50
N ILE A 149 -0.54 -13.39 16.73
CA ILE A 149 0.37 -14.10 17.64
C ILE A 149 -0.14 -15.53 17.92
N LYS A 150 -1.45 -15.71 18.14
CA LYS A 150 -2.05 -17.03 18.38
C LYS A 150 -1.91 -18.00 17.19
N THR A 151 -1.91 -17.47 15.97
CA THR A 151 -1.86 -18.29 14.74
C THR A 151 -0.45 -18.40 14.16
N SER A 152 0.52 -17.64 14.70
CA SER A 152 1.88 -17.63 14.21
C SER A 152 2.64 -18.88 14.60
N ARG A 153 3.48 -19.36 13.68
CA ARG A 153 4.41 -20.46 13.95
C ARG A 153 5.57 -19.95 14.79
N ILE A 154 5.93 -20.74 15.79
CA ILE A 154 7.11 -20.50 16.63
C ILE A 154 8.27 -21.27 15.99
N SER A 155 9.38 -20.58 15.70
CA SER A 155 10.51 -21.14 14.96
C SER A 155 11.75 -21.40 15.83
N LYS A 156 11.83 -20.83 17.05
CA LYS A 156 13.02 -20.92 17.92
C LYS A 156 12.92 -21.90 19.09
N PHE A 157 11.89 -22.76 19.14
CA PHE A 157 11.78 -23.86 20.13
C PHE A 157 12.21 -25.22 19.58
N SER A 158 13.12 -25.26 18.60
CA SER A 158 13.76 -26.50 18.16
C SER A 158 15.23 -26.49 18.54
N GLU A 159 15.49 -26.89 19.78
CA GLU A 159 16.64 -27.68 20.25
C GLU A 159 16.25 -28.39 21.56
#